data_AF-A0A098BLG0-F1
#
_entry.id   AF-A0A098BLG0-F1
#
_cell.length_a   1.000
_cell.length_b   1.000
_cell.length_c   1.000
_cell.angle_alpha   90.00
_cell.angle_beta   90.00
_cell.angle_gamma   90.00
#
_symmetry.space_group_name_H-M   'P 1'
#
loop_
_entity.id
_entity.type
_entity.pdbx_description
1 polymer ?
#
loop_
_entity_poly.entity_id
_entity_poly.type
_entity_poly.pdbx_seq_one_letter_code
_entity_poly.pdbx_strand_id
1 'polypeptide(L)' 'MKIQALGAIRADDTVHVVRDDGRKFLAYYERDGRLTGVVGAGLPGQVMKMRGKIAAGAPITEILAPTS' A
#
# COMPACT_ATOMS: atom_id res chain seq x y z
N MET A 1 -18.90 -1.41 2.21
CA MET A 1 -17.47 -1.50 1.85
C MET A 1 -16.72 -0.48 2.68
N LYS A 2 -15.68 -0.88 3.42
CA LYS A 2 -14.83 0.05 4.20
C LYS A 2 -13.53 0.30 3.44
N ILE A 3 -13.15 1.56 3.31
CA ILE A 3 -11.88 2.00 2.74
C ILE A 3 -10.99 2.45 3.89
N GLN A 4 -9.74 2.04 3.86
CA GLN A 4 -8.75 2.43 4.87
C GLN A 4 -7.49 2.91 4.16
N ALA A 5 -6.99 4.05 4.58
CA ALA A 5 -5.75 4.65 4.11
C ALA A 5 -4.77 4.78 5.28
N LEU A 6 -3.49 4.58 5.02
CA LEU A 6 -2.42 4.72 6.01
C LEU A 6 -1.16 5.28 5.34
N GLY A 7 -0.50 6.23 5.99
CA GLY A 7 0.74 6.85 5.50
C GLY A 7 0.55 8.28 5.00
N ALA A 8 1.60 8.84 4.40
CA ALA A 8 1.66 10.22 3.91
C ALA A 8 1.55 10.26 2.38
N ILE A 9 0.35 9.94 1.90
CA ILE A 9 0.02 9.86 0.48
C ILE A 9 -0.02 11.27 -0.12
N ARG A 10 0.57 11.42 -1.31
CA ARG A 10 0.41 12.61 -2.14
C ARG A 10 -0.15 12.26 -3.52
N ALA A 11 -0.60 13.28 -4.23
CA ALA A 11 -1.17 13.15 -5.57
C ALA A 11 -0.13 12.75 -6.64
N ASP A 12 1.15 13.03 -6.39
CA ASP A 12 2.29 12.71 -7.26
C ASP A 12 2.94 11.35 -6.94
N ASP A 13 2.44 10.63 -5.94
CA ASP A 13 2.95 9.30 -5.62
C ASP A 13 2.60 8.29 -6.73
N THR A 14 3.55 7.42 -7.05
CA THR A 14 3.29 6.29 -7.95
C THR A 14 2.40 5.28 -7.23
N VAL A 15 1.30 4.88 -7.89
CA VAL A 15 0.32 3.94 -7.32
C VAL A 15 0.54 2.55 -7.88
N HIS A 16 0.71 1.58 -6.99
CA HIS A 16 0.86 0.16 -7.31
C HIS A 16 -0.35 -0.62 -6.82
N VAL A 17 -1.24 -1.00 -7.72
CA VAL A 17 -2.37 -1.87 -7.40
C VAL A 17 -1.91 -3.32 -7.43
N VAL A 18 -1.81 -3.94 -6.26
CA VAL A 18 -1.33 -5.34 -6.13
C VAL A 18 -2.46 -6.34 -6.01
N ARG A 19 -3.68 -5.85 -5.76
CA ARG A 19 -4.89 -6.66 -5.72
C ARG A 19 -6.09 -5.81 -6.10
N ASP A 20 -6.91 -6.33 -7.01
CA ASP A 20 -8.25 -5.82 -7.31
C ASP A 20 -9.13 -6.99 -7.77
N ASP A 21 -10.30 -7.16 -7.12
CA ASP A 21 -11.32 -8.13 -7.49
C ASP A 21 -12.68 -7.47 -7.82
N GLY A 22 -12.69 -6.15 -8.01
CA GLY A 22 -13.90 -5.35 -8.25
C GLY A 22 -14.74 -5.10 -6.98
N ARG A 23 -14.44 -5.75 -5.85
CA ARG A 23 -15.09 -5.53 -4.55
C ARG A 23 -14.10 -5.14 -3.44
N LYS A 24 -12.86 -5.63 -3.54
CA LYS A 24 -11.74 -5.39 -2.64
C LYS A 24 -10.52 -5.02 -3.47
N PHE A 25 -9.76 -4.06 -2.97
CA PHE A 25 -8.49 -3.71 -3.58
C PHE A 25 -7.45 -3.38 -2.52
N LEU A 26 -6.19 -3.46 -2.92
CA LEU A 26 -5.04 -2.97 -2.15
C LEU A 26 -4.07 -2.26 -3.10
N ALA A 27 -3.77 -1.02 -2.77
CA ALA A 27 -2.85 -0.17 -3.51
C ALA A 27 -1.76 0.37 -2.58
N TYR A 28 -0.51 0.29 -3.02
CA TYR A 28 0.63 0.91 -2.36
C TYR A 28 1.01 2.21 -3.05
N TYR A 29 1.49 3.16 -2.27
CA TYR A 29 1.96 4.45 -2.74
C TYR A 29 3.46 4.51 -2.56
N GLU A 30 4.15 4.88 -3.63
CA GLU A 30 5.59 5.00 -3.69
C GLU A 30 5.99 6.45 -3.96
N ARG A 31 7.03 6.89 -3.26
CA ARG A 31 7.80 8.09 -3.61
C ARG A 31 9.28 7.79 -3.46
N ASP A 32 10.07 8.17 -4.46
CA ASP A 32 11.52 8.00 -4.47
C ASP A 32 11.98 6.55 -4.17
N GLY A 33 11.28 5.54 -4.70
CA GLY A 33 11.59 4.13 -4.45
C GLY A 33 11.13 3.58 -3.10
N ARG A 34 10.43 4.37 -2.28
CA ARG A 34 10.05 4.00 -0.90
C ARG A 34 8.54 3.98 -0.71
N LEU A 35 8.07 3.07 0.13
CA LEU A 35 6.66 2.98 0.52
C LEU A 35 6.26 4.17 1.39
N THR A 36 5.35 5.01 0.89
CA THR A 36 4.82 6.19 1.60
C THR A 36 3.45 5.94 2.20
N GLY A 37 2.68 5.02 1.62
CA GLY A 37 1.34 4.73 2.07
C GLY A 37 0.71 3.49 1.45
N VAL A 38 -0.46 3.16 1.97
CA VAL A 38 -1.30 2.08 1.47
C VAL A 38 -2.77 2.51 1.57
N VAL A 39 -3.55 2.16 0.55
CA VAL A 39 -5.00 2.29 0.56
C VAL A 39 -5.61 0.95 0.20
N GLY A 40 -6.61 0.52 0.96
CA GLY A 40 -7.31 -0.72 0.65
C GLY A 40 -8.79 -0.66 0.99
N ALA A 41 -9.59 -1.36 0.20
CA ALA A 41 -11.00 -1.56 0.46
C ALA A 41 -11.29 -3.03 0.82
N GLY A 42 -12.02 -3.24 1.92
CA GLY A 42 -12.38 -4.58 2.39
C GLY A 42 -11.20 -5.44 2.88
N LEU A 43 -10.03 -4.84 3.07
CA LEU A 43 -8.77 -5.49 3.49
C LEU A 43 -8.05 -4.76 4.65
N PRO A 44 -8.74 -4.37 5.75
CA PRO A 44 -8.15 -3.54 6.81
C PRO A 44 -6.95 -4.21 7.51
N GLY A 45 -6.95 -5.53 7.62
CA GLY A 45 -5.82 -6.28 8.17
C GLY A 45 -4.56 -6.23 7.32
N GLN A 46 -4.68 -6.17 5.99
CA GLN A 46 -3.51 -6.00 5.11
C GLN A 46 -2.96 -4.58 5.18
N VAL A 47 -3.84 -3.57 5.19
CA VAL A 47 -3.46 -2.17 5.36
C VAL A 47 -2.71 -1.94 6.68
N MET A 48 -3.19 -2.50 7.79
CA MET A 48 -2.55 -2.32 9.11
C MET A 48 -1.18 -3.00 9.22
N LYS A 49 -0.96 -4.14 8.55
CA LYS A 49 0.35 -4.81 8.53
C LYS A 49 1.46 -3.94 7.91
N MET A 50 1.09 -2.99 7.04
CA MET A 50 2.04 -2.09 6.40
C MET A 50 2.53 -0.95 7.27
N ARG A 51 1.91 -0.72 8.45
CA ARG A 51 2.24 0.41 9.33
C ARG A 51 3.73 0.48 9.67
N GLY A 52 4.33 -0.64 10.04
CA GLY A 52 5.77 -0.71 10.36
C GLY A 52 6.64 -0.44 9.14
N LYS A 53 6.28 -0.99 7.98
CA LYS A 53 7.03 -0.80 6.73
C LYS A 53 6.97 0.65 6.23
N ILE A 54 5.83 1.31 6.39
CA ILE A 54 5.66 2.74 6.06
C ILE A 54 6.51 3.60 7.01
N ALA A 55 6.47 3.32 8.31
CA ALA A 55 7.28 4.05 9.29
C ALA A 55 8.79 3.89 9.04
N ALA A 56 9.23 2.72 8.58
CA ALA A 56 10.60 2.45 8.20
C ALA A 56 10.98 3.00 6.81
N GLY A 57 10.00 3.50 6.03
CA GLY A 57 10.19 3.86 4.63
C GLY A 57 10.77 2.69 3.83
N ALA A 58 10.18 1.51 3.92
CA ALA A 58 10.70 0.32 3.26
C ALA A 58 10.84 0.52 1.73
N PRO A 59 11.86 -0.05 1.08
CA PRO A 59 11.97 -0.05 -0.38
C PRO A 59 10.74 -0.70 -1.02
N ILE A 60 10.16 -0.06 -2.04
CA ILE A 60 8.93 -0.56 -2.67
C ILE A 60 9.14 -1.93 -3.32
N THR A 61 10.35 -2.21 -3.79
CA THR A 61 10.73 -3.49 -4.42
C THR A 61 10.59 -4.66 -3.47
N GLU A 62 10.87 -4.48 -2.18
CA GLU A 62 10.64 -5.49 -1.13
C GLU A 62 9.15 -5.70 -0.83
N ILE A 63 8.31 -4.70 -1.10
CA ILE A 63 6.86 -4.77 -0.89
C ILE A 63 6.18 -5.49 -2.05
N LEU A 64 6.63 -5.19 -3.28
CA LEU A 64 6.08 -5.74 -4.52
C LEU A 64 6.67 -7.10 -4.89
N ALA A 65 7.69 -7.57 -4.16
CA ALA A 65 8.29 -8.87 -4.38
C ALA A 65 7.20 -9.96 -4.40
N PRO A 66 7.18 -10.86 -5.41
CA PRO A 66 6.18 -11.91 -5.49
C PRO A 66 6.27 -12.78 -4.25
N THR A 67 5.17 -12.86 -3.50
CA THR A 67 5.05 -13.85 -2.44
C THR A 67 4.80 -15.18 -3.15
N SER A 68 5.82 -16.03 -3.22
CA SER A 68 5.72 -17.38 -3.79
C SER A 68 4.75 -18.26 -2.99
#